data_AF-A0A8T6LBT3-F1
#
_entry.id   AF-A0A8T6LBT3-F1
#
_cell.length_a   1.000
_cell.length_b   1.000
_cell.length_c   1.000
_cell.angle_alpha   90.00
_cell.angle_beta   90.00
_cell.angle_gamma   90.00
#
_symmetry.space_group_name_H-M   'P 1'
#
loop_
_entity.id
_entity.type
_entity.pdbx_description
1 polymer ?
#
loop_
_entity_poly.entity_id
_entity_poly.type
_entity_poly.pdbx_seq_one_letter_code
_entity_poly.pdbx_strand_id
1 'polypeptide(L)'
;MPRPEPIQLPAPPPDTVVIERTTEIPIELSMERTLCLATGENGTVMATPEGAEVIALDALGGVYAADAEWFNNDSEIEHGDYPYEKVGEQISPNCTTITRVGEWLGVPLFAESAAAGADPIPMIYVPVTPGRWQPYELPARVRG
;
A
#
# COMPACT_ATOMS: atom_id res chain seq x y z
N MET A 1 -50.57 26.34 -49.61
CA MET A 1 -49.57 25.33 -49.21
C MET A 1 -50.02 24.72 -47.89
N PRO A 2 -50.07 23.39 -47.73
CA PRO A 2 -50.39 22.78 -46.44
C PRO A 2 -49.23 22.98 -45.46
N ARG A 3 -49.56 23.30 -44.22
CA ARG A 3 -48.60 23.51 -43.11
C ARG A 3 -48.08 22.13 -42.66
N PRO A 4 -46.76 21.90 -42.54
CA PRO A 4 -46.23 20.62 -42.07
C PRO A 4 -46.70 20.38 -40.63
N GLU A 5 -47.22 19.18 -40.39
CA GLU A 5 -47.68 18.76 -39.07
C GLU A 5 -46.47 18.36 -38.21
N PRO A 6 -46.43 18.73 -36.92
CA PRO A 6 -45.32 18.37 -36.04
C PRO A 6 -45.32 16.87 -35.76
N ILE A 7 -44.16 16.23 -35.97
CA ILE A 7 -43.91 14.84 -35.59
C ILE A 7 -43.83 14.77 -34.06
N GLN A 8 -44.81 14.11 -33.43
CA GLN A 8 -44.76 13.79 -32.00
C GLN A 8 -43.86 12.58 -31.75
N LEU A 9 -42.72 12.81 -31.11
CA LEU A 9 -41.90 11.75 -30.53
C LEU A 9 -42.54 11.29 -29.21
N PRO A 10 -42.56 9.98 -28.90
CA PRO A 10 -43.03 9.50 -27.61
C PRO A 10 -42.16 10.07 -26.49
N ALA A 11 -42.79 10.44 -25.38
CA ALA A 11 -42.07 10.93 -24.20
C ALA A 11 -41.04 9.86 -23.74
N PRO A 12 -39.82 10.26 -23.37
CA PRO A 12 -38.84 9.32 -22.83
C PRO A 12 -39.44 8.59 -21.62
N PRO A 13 -39.17 7.29 -21.46
CA PRO A 13 -39.72 6.51 -20.36
C PRO A 13 -39.31 7.14 -19.01
N PRO A 14 -40.21 7.18 -18.02
CA PRO A 14 -39.89 7.73 -16.71
C PRO A 14 -38.88 6.85 -15.96
N ASP A 15 -37.95 7.54 -15.30
CA ASP A 15 -37.06 7.08 -14.23
C ASP A 15 -35.96 6.07 -14.59
N THR A 16 -34.90 6.56 -15.23
CA THR A 16 -33.56 6.04 -14.89
C THR A 16 -33.10 6.77 -13.64
N VAL A 17 -33.21 6.11 -12.48
CA VAL A 17 -32.52 6.56 -11.27
C VAL A 17 -31.03 6.39 -11.52
N VAL A 18 -30.34 7.49 -11.84
CA VAL A 18 -28.89 7.53 -11.73
C VAL A 18 -28.58 7.50 -10.24
N ILE A 19 -28.26 6.32 -9.71
CA ILE A 19 -27.69 6.23 -8.37
C ILE A 19 -26.25 6.73 -8.51
N GLU A 20 -26.06 8.04 -8.44
CA GLU A 20 -24.76 8.59 -8.05
C GLU A 20 -24.58 8.17 -6.59
N ARG A 21 -23.95 7.01 -6.38
CA ARG A 21 -23.54 6.56 -5.06
C ARG A 21 -22.35 7.43 -4.62
N THR A 22 -22.60 8.71 -4.40
CA THR A 22 -21.75 9.51 -3.55
C THR A 22 -22.09 9.08 -2.14
N THR A 23 -21.37 8.09 -1.64
CA THR A 23 -21.37 7.80 -0.20
C THR A 23 -20.73 9.01 0.46
N GLU A 24 -21.53 10.01 0.80
CA GLU A 24 -21.13 11.06 1.74
C GLU A 24 -20.96 10.37 3.10
N ILE A 25 -19.78 9.79 3.33
CA ILE A 25 -19.40 9.36 4.67
C ILE A 25 -19.41 10.63 5.52
N PRO A 26 -20.18 10.70 6.62
CA PRO A 26 -20.12 11.84 7.51
C PRO A 26 -18.68 12.02 8.00
N ILE A 27 -18.02 13.07 7.51
CA ILE A 27 -16.61 13.44 7.75
C ILE A 27 -16.32 13.58 9.26
N GLU A 28 -17.36 13.74 10.08
CA GLU A 28 -17.26 14.16 11.47
C GLU A 28 -16.60 13.15 12.43
N LEU A 29 -16.28 11.94 11.95
CA LEU A 29 -15.55 10.93 12.75
C LEU A 29 -14.35 10.30 12.02
N SER A 30 -13.89 10.86 10.90
CA SER A 30 -12.67 10.36 10.26
C SER A 30 -11.43 10.85 11.02
N MET A 31 -10.66 9.93 11.59
CA MET A 31 -9.33 10.22 12.13
C MET A 31 -8.30 10.14 11.00
N GLU A 32 -7.61 11.24 10.73
CA GLU A 32 -6.45 11.26 9.83
C GLU A 32 -5.31 10.42 10.43
N ARG A 33 -4.75 9.51 9.64
CA ARG A 33 -3.55 8.77 9.98
C ARG A 33 -2.53 8.85 8.85
N THR A 34 -1.26 8.96 9.21
CA THR A 34 -0.15 8.90 8.27
C THR A 34 0.46 7.50 8.31
N LEU A 35 0.57 6.87 7.14
CA LEU A 35 1.14 5.54 6.96
C LEU A 35 2.36 5.61 6.04
N CYS A 36 3.36 4.79 6.33
CA CYS A 36 4.51 4.64 5.45
C CYS A 36 4.19 3.66 4.31
N LEU A 37 4.28 4.12 3.07
CA LEU A 37 3.90 3.37 1.86
C LEU A 37 5.09 2.66 1.22
N ALA A 38 4.83 1.66 0.37
CA ALA A 38 5.87 0.91 -0.33
C ALA A 38 6.71 1.78 -1.29
N THR A 39 6.25 2.99 -1.64
CA THR A 39 7.06 3.98 -2.39
C THR A 39 8.17 4.61 -1.54
N GLY A 40 8.15 4.45 -0.22
CA GLY A 40 9.02 5.16 0.71
C GLY A 40 8.46 6.54 1.11
N GLU A 41 7.23 6.85 0.72
CA GLU A 41 6.56 8.12 1.04
C GLU A 41 5.48 7.93 2.11
N ASN A 42 5.19 9.03 2.81
CA ASN A 42 4.07 9.07 3.75
C ASN A 42 2.76 9.28 3.00
N GLY A 43 1.81 8.36 3.18
CA GLY A 43 0.43 8.48 2.71
C GLY A 43 -0.51 8.86 3.84
N THR A 44 -1.41 9.81 3.61
CA THR A 44 -2.48 10.15 4.57
C THR A 44 -3.72 9.35 4.24
N VAL A 45 -4.28 8.67 5.25
CA VAL A 45 -5.53 7.93 5.16
C VAL A 45 -6.55 8.46 6.15
N MET A 46 -7.80 8.46 5.73
CA MET A 46 -8.94 8.74 6.60
C MET A 46 -9.43 7.41 7.17
N ALA A 47 -9.45 7.28 8.49
CA ALA A 47 -9.97 6.11 9.18
C ALA A 47 -11.32 6.44 9.82
N THR A 48 -12.36 5.68 9.51
CA THR A 48 -13.63 5.71 10.25
C THR A 48 -13.42 5.10 11.65
N PRO A 49 -14.22 5.48 12.67
CA PRO A 49 -14.04 5.00 14.05
C PRO A 49 -14.31 3.49 14.18
N GLU A 50 -15.01 2.89 13.22
CA GLU A 50 -15.23 1.44 13.12
C GLU A 50 -14.08 0.71 12.40
N GLY A 51 -13.04 1.43 11.97
CA GLY A 51 -11.81 0.88 11.38
C GLY A 51 -11.98 0.26 9.99
N ALA A 52 -13.15 0.38 9.37
CA ALA A 52 -13.55 -0.45 8.23
C ALA A 52 -13.32 0.16 6.84
N GLU A 53 -13.07 1.46 6.72
CA GLU A 53 -12.75 2.07 5.44
C GLU A 53 -11.52 2.97 5.60
N VAL A 54 -10.35 2.36 5.55
CA VAL A 54 -9.14 3.05 5.09
C VAL A 54 -9.38 3.33 3.62
N ILE A 55 -9.89 4.53 3.33
CA ILE A 55 -10.41 4.90 2.01
C ILE A 55 -9.26 4.79 1.00
N ALA A 56 -9.25 3.65 0.29
CA ALA A 56 -8.35 3.22 -0.77
C ALA A 56 -6.88 2.93 -0.40
N LEU A 57 -6.58 1.85 0.34
CA LEU A 57 -5.21 1.27 0.33
C LEU A 57 -4.75 0.90 -1.08
N ASP A 58 -5.67 0.43 -1.95
CA ASP A 58 -5.36 0.06 -3.34
C ASP A 58 -4.93 1.25 -4.22
N ALA A 59 -5.25 2.48 -3.80
CA ALA A 59 -4.75 3.69 -4.46
C ALA A 59 -3.40 4.15 -3.92
N LEU A 60 -2.95 3.59 -2.78
CA LEU A 60 -1.63 3.86 -2.21
C LEU A 60 -0.62 3.03 -3.01
N GLY A 61 -0.02 3.69 -4.01
CA GLY A 61 0.85 3.03 -4.98
C GLY A 61 2.01 2.24 -4.35
N GLY A 62 2.51 1.28 -5.12
CA GLY A 62 3.63 0.42 -4.73
C GLY A 62 3.29 -1.06 -4.87
N VAL A 63 4.30 -1.90 -4.63
CA VAL A 63 4.16 -3.37 -4.66
C VAL A 63 4.40 -3.88 -3.24
N TYR A 64 3.53 -4.78 -2.79
CA TYR A 64 3.46 -5.25 -1.41
C TYR A 64 3.62 -6.77 -1.34
N ALA A 65 4.20 -7.25 -0.24
CA ALA A 65 4.51 -8.66 -0.07
C ALA A 65 3.34 -9.52 0.44
N ALA A 66 2.21 -8.94 0.88
CA ALA A 66 1.11 -9.69 1.51
C ALA A 66 0.63 -10.90 0.70
N ASP A 67 0.47 -10.74 -0.61
CA ASP A 67 -0.02 -11.81 -1.49
C ASP A 67 1.11 -12.62 -2.14
N ALA A 68 2.37 -12.32 -1.82
CA ALA A 68 3.50 -13.00 -2.43
C ALA A 68 3.73 -14.39 -1.80
N GLU A 69 3.86 -15.43 -2.63
CA GLU A 69 4.04 -16.81 -2.15
C GLU A 69 5.30 -16.97 -1.29
N TRP A 70 6.41 -16.34 -1.68
CA TRP A 70 7.67 -16.37 -0.92
C TRP A 70 7.51 -15.75 0.48
N PHE A 71 6.70 -14.71 0.63
CA PHE A 71 6.48 -14.04 1.91
C PHE A 71 5.61 -14.90 2.85
N ASN A 72 4.60 -15.55 2.27
CA ASN A 72 3.68 -16.42 3.00
C ASN A 72 4.30 -17.76 3.42
N ASN A 73 5.31 -18.22 2.68
CA ASN A 73 6.08 -19.42 2.99
C ASN A 73 7.34 -19.14 3.84
N ASP A 74 7.47 -17.94 4.42
CA ASP A 74 8.64 -17.51 5.20
C ASP A 74 9.98 -17.75 4.48
N SER A 75 9.98 -17.59 3.16
CA SER A 75 11.18 -17.77 2.35
C SER A 75 12.18 -16.66 2.64
N GLU A 76 13.46 -17.03 2.53
CA GLU A 76 14.58 -16.11 2.52
C GLU A 76 14.49 -15.17 1.31
N ILE A 77 15.00 -13.96 1.46
CA ILE A 77 15.18 -12.99 0.37
C ILE A 77 16.66 -12.72 0.18
N GLU A 78 17.08 -12.44 -1.06
CA GLU A 78 18.46 -12.06 -1.34
C GLU A 78 18.56 -10.54 -1.59
N HIS A 79 19.60 -9.93 -1.04
CA HIS A 79 19.99 -8.55 -1.36
C HIS A 79 21.51 -8.50 -1.51
N GLY A 80 21.98 -8.10 -2.70
CA GLY A 80 23.39 -8.25 -3.06
C GLY A 80 23.79 -9.72 -3.10
N ASP A 81 24.88 -10.07 -2.40
CA ASP A 81 25.38 -11.44 -2.26
C ASP A 81 24.90 -12.12 -0.95
N TYR A 82 23.94 -11.49 -0.24
CA TYR A 82 23.59 -11.89 1.11
C TYR A 82 22.15 -12.39 1.23
N PRO A 83 21.97 -13.53 1.92
CA PRO A 83 20.65 -14.02 2.31
C PRO A 83 20.09 -13.27 3.53
N TYR A 84 18.78 -13.08 3.57
CA TYR A 84 18.06 -12.47 4.68
C TYR A 84 16.82 -13.27 5.08
N GLU A 85 16.70 -13.54 6.37
CA GLU A 85 15.59 -14.31 6.96
C GLU A 85 14.58 -13.38 7.64
N LYS A 86 13.30 -13.74 7.57
CA LYS A 86 12.21 -13.02 8.22
C LYS A 86 12.36 -13.09 9.73
N VAL A 87 12.26 -11.96 10.43
CA VAL A 87 12.38 -11.91 11.88
C VAL A 87 11.34 -11.01 12.52
N GLY A 88 10.99 -11.34 13.77
CA GLY A 88 10.09 -10.52 14.59
C GLY A 88 8.69 -10.35 14.01
N GLU A 89 7.94 -9.43 14.63
CA GLU A 89 6.61 -9.05 14.19
C GLU A 89 6.65 -7.91 13.17
N GLN A 90 5.56 -7.73 12.43
CA GLN A 90 5.41 -6.59 11.53
C GLN A 90 5.39 -5.27 12.31
N ILE A 91 6.08 -4.27 11.77
CA ILE A 91 6.22 -2.94 12.35
C ILE A 91 5.60 -1.87 11.46
N SER A 92 5.43 -0.67 12.01
CA SER A 92 5.02 0.53 11.28
C SER A 92 6.17 1.55 11.32
N PRO A 93 7.13 1.48 10.37
CA PRO A 93 8.28 2.38 10.36
C PRO A 93 7.86 3.80 9.96
N ASN A 94 8.72 4.76 10.30
CA ASN A 94 8.60 6.12 9.77
C ASN A 94 9.32 6.20 8.42
N CYS A 95 8.61 6.58 7.35
CA CYS A 95 9.19 6.72 6.02
C CYS A 95 10.36 7.72 5.96
N THR A 96 10.47 8.66 6.91
CA THR A 96 11.61 9.60 6.95
C THR A 96 12.89 8.99 7.53
N THR A 97 12.81 7.82 8.18
CA THR A 97 13.98 7.16 8.77
C THR A 97 14.48 6.02 7.90
N ILE A 98 13.70 5.54 6.94
CA ILE A 98 14.10 4.47 6.02
C ILE A 98 14.44 5.01 4.63
N THR A 99 15.25 4.26 3.88
CA THR A 99 15.53 4.55 2.48
C THR A 99 15.47 3.27 1.65
N ARG A 100 15.13 3.42 0.37
CA ARG A 100 15.07 2.28 -0.55
C ARG A 100 16.49 1.82 -0.89
N VAL A 101 16.76 0.53 -0.69
CA VAL A 101 18.09 -0.08 -0.91
C VAL A 101 18.08 -1.14 -2.01
N GLY A 102 16.90 -1.54 -2.50
CA GLY A 102 16.80 -2.52 -3.57
C GLY A 102 15.37 -2.93 -3.88
N GLU A 103 15.24 -4.13 -4.42
CA GLU A 103 13.99 -4.79 -4.77
C GLU A 103 14.17 -6.31 -4.77
N TRP A 104 13.16 -7.03 -4.30
CA TRP A 104 13.08 -8.49 -4.37
C TRP A 104 11.78 -8.89 -5.06
N LEU A 105 11.89 -9.53 -6.23
CA LEU A 105 10.74 -10.01 -7.01
C LEU A 105 9.64 -8.93 -7.21
N GLY A 106 10.04 -7.69 -7.47
CA GLY A 106 9.13 -6.55 -7.66
C GLY A 106 8.76 -5.80 -6.38
N VAL A 107 9.00 -6.37 -5.19
CA VAL A 107 8.74 -5.70 -3.91
C VAL A 107 9.96 -4.86 -3.50
N PRO A 108 9.82 -3.54 -3.29
CA PRO A 108 10.95 -2.69 -2.93
C PRO A 108 11.48 -3.01 -1.53
N LEU A 109 12.80 -3.01 -1.38
CA LEU A 109 13.50 -3.29 -0.12
C LEU A 109 14.00 -1.98 0.49
N PHE A 110 13.87 -1.86 1.81
CA PHE A 110 14.25 -0.66 2.56
C PHE A 110 15.19 -1.00 3.70
N ALA A 111 15.96 -0.02 4.17
CA ALA A 111 16.75 -0.13 5.38
C ALA A 111 16.67 1.18 6.18
N GLU A 112 17.04 1.15 7.46
CA GLU A 112 17.29 2.39 8.19
C GLU A 112 18.32 3.23 7.44
N SER A 113 18.04 4.52 7.26
CA SER A 113 18.87 5.44 6.46
C SER A 113 20.30 5.51 6.99
N ALA A 114 20.48 5.38 8.30
CA ALA A 114 21.79 5.35 8.95
C ALA A 114 22.61 4.08 8.62
N ALA A 115 21.94 2.99 8.24
CA ALA A 115 22.55 1.69 7.95
C ALA A 115 22.52 1.32 6.45
N ALA A 116 21.84 2.12 5.62
CA ALA A 116 21.63 1.83 4.20
C ALA A 116 22.93 1.75 3.35
N GLY A 117 24.03 2.32 3.84
CA GLY A 117 25.35 2.22 3.22
C GLY A 117 26.27 1.15 3.81
N ALA A 118 25.79 0.35 4.76
CA ALA A 118 26.56 -0.76 5.31
C ALA A 118 26.59 -1.93 4.33
N ASP A 119 27.69 -2.68 4.33
CA ASP A 119 27.86 -3.89 3.54
C ASP A 119 28.39 -5.02 4.44
N PRO A 120 27.57 -6.05 4.76
CA PRO A 120 26.14 -6.17 4.44
C PRO A 120 25.26 -5.22 5.28
N ILE A 121 24.06 -4.90 4.77
CA ILE A 121 23.05 -4.14 5.53
C ILE A 121 22.54 -5.00 6.70
N PRO A 122 22.50 -4.50 7.94
CA PRO A 122 22.18 -5.34 9.10
C PRO A 122 20.72 -5.81 9.15
N MET A 123 19.79 -5.01 8.62
CA MET A 123 18.36 -5.26 8.63
C MET A 123 17.68 -4.62 7.41
N ILE A 124 16.78 -5.37 6.78
CA ILE A 124 15.96 -4.94 5.65
C ILE A 124 14.49 -4.93 6.07
N TYR A 125 13.74 -3.95 5.61
CA TYR A 125 12.29 -3.84 5.78
C TYR A 125 11.60 -4.08 4.45
N VAL A 126 10.65 -5.01 4.47
CA VAL A 126 9.81 -5.38 3.34
C VAL A 126 8.40 -4.85 3.57
N PRO A 127 7.82 -4.05 2.65
CA PRO A 127 6.45 -3.59 2.79
C PRO A 127 5.48 -4.76 2.58
N VAL A 128 4.62 -5.01 3.57
CA VAL A 128 3.61 -6.09 3.52
C VAL A 128 2.26 -5.52 3.13
N THR A 129 1.85 -4.42 3.75
CA THR A 129 0.68 -3.58 3.38
C THR A 129 1.01 -2.13 3.75
N PRO A 130 0.26 -1.13 3.29
CA PRO A 130 0.48 0.26 3.73
C PRO A 130 0.55 0.38 5.25
N GLY A 131 1.68 0.92 5.75
CA GLY A 131 1.94 1.05 7.18
C GLY A 131 2.34 -0.21 7.92
N ARG A 132 2.39 -1.39 7.29
CA ARG A 132 2.90 -2.63 7.90
C ARG A 132 4.05 -3.24 7.11
N TRP A 133 5.15 -3.45 7.81
CA TRP A 133 6.43 -3.82 7.22
C TRP A 133 7.03 -4.98 8.00
N GLN A 134 7.60 -5.94 7.29
CA GLN A 134 8.26 -7.09 7.90
C GLN A 134 9.77 -6.85 7.94
N PRO A 135 10.40 -6.97 9.12
CA PRO A 135 11.85 -6.97 9.22
C PRO A 135 12.45 -8.31 8.77
N TYR A 136 13.59 -8.20 8.10
CA TYR A 136 14.43 -9.28 7.61
C TYR A 136 15.87 -9.02 8.07
N GLU A 137 16.59 -10.05 8.49
CA GLU A 137 17.95 -9.91 8.98
C GLU A 137 18.91 -10.94 8.38
N LEU A 138 20.20 -10.61 8.41
CA LEU A 138 21.25 -11.56 8.06
C LEU A 138 21.22 -12.76 9.01
N PRO A 139 21.27 -13.99 8.50
CA PRO A 139 21.34 -15.17 9.33
C PRO A 139 22.58 -15.11 10.22
N ALA A 140 22.48 -15.65 11.44
CA ALA A 140 23.54 -15.59 12.45
C ALA A 140 24.91 -16.12 11.94
N ARG A 141 24.90 -17.01 10.95
CA ARG A 141 26.10 -17.56 10.32
C ARG A 141 26.90 -16.56 9.49
N VAL A 142 26.26 -15.51 8.99
CA VAL A 142 26.88 -14.46 8.14
C VAL A 142 27.37 -13.27 8.99
N ARG A 143 26.89 -13.13 10.23
CA ARG A 143 27.28 -12.07 11.17
C ARG A 143 28.55 -12.38 12.00
N GLY A 144 29.16 -13.55 11.79
CA GLY A 144 30.29 -14.08 12.58
C GLY A 144 31.65 -13.97 11.92
#